data_AF-A0A2D0I485-F1
#
_entry.id   AF-A0A2D0I485-F1
#
_cell.length_a   1.000
_cell.length_b   1.000
_cell.length_c   1.000
_cell.angle_alpha   90.00
_cell.angle_beta   90.00
_cell.angle_gamma   90.00
#
_symmetry.space_group_name_H-M   'P 1'
#
loop_
_entity.id
_entity.type
_entity.pdbx_description
1 polymer ?
#
loop_
_entity_poly.entity_id
_entity_poly.type
_entity_poly.pdbx_seq_one_letter_code
_entity_poly.pdbx_strand_id
1 'polypeptide(L)'
;MKRWIVFNFLFLIFLLISIFSFNYWMDPLWCFEHKNSLQAHQEGFNERQQKINLIHFNPDFNYDALILGSSRVTIHNSHLIKSVKTFNLAINGMQPYEFNDYIEYAKRKNQKDFKYIILGLDFSSLGNSAQPSKIDSYIKTTNIPFYRYKTLLSYDTLN
;
A
#
# COMPACT_ATOMS: atom_id res chain seq x y z
N MET A 1 32.35 -19.74 27.85
CA MET A 1 31.28 -19.91 26.83
C MET A 1 31.88 -20.59 25.61
N LYS A 2 31.35 -21.74 25.16
CA LYS A 2 31.97 -22.51 24.06
C LYS A 2 31.94 -21.67 22.77
N ARG A 3 33.10 -21.43 22.13
CA ARG A 3 33.24 -20.57 20.92
C ARG A 3 32.25 -20.92 19.80
N TRP A 4 31.88 -22.20 19.69
CA TRP A 4 30.88 -22.68 18.74
C TRP A 4 29.46 -22.13 19.00
N ILE A 5 29.05 -21.90 20.25
CA ILE A 5 27.74 -21.31 20.57
C ILE A 5 27.68 -19.86 20.06
N VAL A 6 28.75 -19.10 20.29
CA VAL A 6 28.85 -17.70 19.82
C VAL A 6 28.82 -17.67 18.29
N PHE A 7 29.54 -18.57 17.62
CA PHE A 7 29.54 -18.66 16.16
C PHE A 7 28.14 -18.96 15.59
N ASN A 8 27.42 -19.95 16.12
CA ASN A 8 26.07 -20.27 15.65
C ASN A 8 25.09 -19.12 15.89
N PHE A 9 25.21 -18.42 17.02
CA PHE A 9 24.37 -17.27 17.31
C PHE A 9 24.63 -16.11 16.35
N LEU A 10 25.90 -15.81 16.07
CA LEU A 10 26.29 -14.80 15.07
C LEU A 10 25.81 -15.17 13.67
N PHE A 11 25.90 -16.45 13.29
CA PHE A 11 25.42 -16.93 12.00
C PHE A 11 23.89 -16.78 11.87
N LEU A 12 23.13 -17.11 12.91
CA LEU A 12 21.68 -16.91 12.94
C LEU A 12 21.32 -15.43 12.81
N ILE A 13 22.01 -14.55 13.55
CA ILE A 13 21.83 -13.09 13.43
C ILE A 13 22.12 -12.62 12.00
N PHE A 14 23.19 -13.11 11.39
CA PHE A 14 23.56 -12.76 10.02
C PHE A 14 22.46 -13.15 9.01
N LEU A 15 21.86 -14.34 9.15
CA LEU A 15 20.74 -14.76 8.30
C LEU A 15 19.52 -13.87 8.49
N LEU A 16 19.15 -13.55 9.74
CA LEU A 16 18.02 -12.67 10.03
C LEU A 16 18.23 -11.25 9.47
N ILE A 17 19.44 -10.70 9.63
CA ILE A 17 19.79 -9.39 9.05
C ILE A 17 19.71 -9.45 7.53
N SER A 18 20.19 -10.54 6.91
CA SER A 18 20.15 -10.69 5.45
C SER A 18 18.71 -10.70 4.92
N ILE A 19 17.80 -11.45 5.56
CA ILE A 19 16.38 -11.47 5.21
C ILE A 19 15.75 -10.09 5.42
N PHE A 20 16.02 -9.46 6.56
CA PHE A 20 15.51 -8.14 6.89
C PHE A 20 15.96 -7.09 5.86
N SER A 21 17.24 -7.07 5.51
CA SER A 21 17.81 -6.14 4.53
C SER A 21 17.27 -6.39 3.13
N PHE A 22 17.11 -7.65 2.74
CA PHE A 22 16.52 -8.01 1.45
C PHE A 22 15.06 -7.55 1.35
N ASN A 23 14.24 -7.85 2.36
CA ASN A 23 12.86 -7.42 2.41
C ASN A 23 12.72 -5.90 2.54
N TYR A 24 13.65 -5.24 3.24
CA TYR A 24 13.69 -3.78 3.31
C TYR A 24 13.97 -3.20 1.93
N TRP A 25 14.85 -3.80 1.14
CA TRP A 25 15.14 -3.33 -0.21
C TRP A 25 14.00 -3.63 -1.19
N MET A 26 13.30 -4.75 -1.04
CA MET A 26 12.15 -5.07 -1.91
C MET A 26 10.90 -4.25 -1.56
N ASP A 27 10.67 -3.99 -0.27
CA ASP A 27 9.48 -3.34 0.30
C ASP A 27 8.15 -3.79 -0.33
N PRO A 28 7.79 -5.08 -0.18
CA PRO A 28 6.63 -5.67 -0.87
C PRO A 28 5.28 -5.10 -0.42
N LEU A 29 5.23 -4.42 0.73
CA LEU A 29 4.01 -3.82 1.27
C LEU A 29 4.00 -2.29 1.19
N TRP A 30 4.97 -1.69 0.49
CA TRP A 30 5.12 -0.25 0.30
C TRP A 30 5.04 0.56 1.60
N CYS A 31 5.81 0.11 2.59
CA CYS A 31 5.92 0.73 3.90
C CYS A 31 7.05 1.79 3.97
N PHE A 32 7.92 1.84 2.96
CA PHE A 32 9.13 2.66 2.93
C PHE A 32 9.22 3.46 1.62
N GLU A 33 9.99 4.55 1.65
CA GLU A 33 9.98 5.57 0.58
C GLU A 33 10.95 5.27 -0.58
N HIS A 34 11.84 4.29 -0.43
CA HIS A 34 12.88 4.04 -1.43
C HIS A 34 12.28 3.53 -2.74
N LYS A 35 12.79 4.03 -3.86
CA LYS A 35 12.36 3.63 -5.21
C LYS A 35 13.35 2.63 -5.76
N ASN A 36 12.91 1.40 -6.03
CA ASN A 36 13.71 0.38 -6.70
C ASN A 36 13.11 -0.02 -8.03
N SER A 37 13.95 -0.34 -9.02
CA SER A 37 13.51 -0.74 -10.36
C SER A 37 12.63 -1.99 -10.37
N LEU A 38 12.78 -2.86 -9.36
CA LEU A 38 12.01 -4.10 -9.20
C LEU A 38 10.62 -3.87 -8.58
N GLN A 39 10.37 -2.75 -7.89
CA GLN A 39 9.03 -2.42 -7.36
C GLN A 39 8.00 -2.18 -8.46
N ALA A 40 8.44 -1.82 -9.67
CA ALA A 40 7.58 -1.60 -10.83
C ALA A 40 6.88 -2.87 -11.36
N HIS A 41 7.25 -4.06 -10.86
CA HIS A 41 6.75 -5.35 -11.31
C HIS A 41 6.14 -6.22 -10.20
N GLN A 42 5.97 -5.68 -8.99
CA GLN A 42 5.31 -6.42 -7.90
C GLN A 42 3.82 -6.59 -8.22
N GLU A 43 3.35 -7.83 -8.29
CA GLU A 43 1.91 -8.09 -8.29
C GLU A 43 1.35 -7.71 -6.92
N GLY A 44 0.16 -7.09 -6.92
CA GLY A 44 -0.45 -6.58 -5.71
C GLY A 44 -1.02 -7.69 -4.84
N PHE A 45 -0.20 -8.35 -4.01
CA PHE A 45 -0.74 -9.13 -2.91
C PHE A 45 -1.39 -8.18 -1.89
N ASN A 46 -2.71 -8.28 -1.71
CA ASN A 46 -3.48 -7.41 -0.82
C ASN A 46 -3.35 -5.90 -1.13
N GLU A 47 -3.65 -5.52 -2.37
CA GLU A 47 -3.62 -4.13 -2.86
C GLU A 47 -4.29 -3.11 -1.91
N ARG A 48 -5.37 -3.51 -1.23
CA ARG A 48 -6.05 -2.65 -0.23
C ARG A 48 -5.11 -2.24 0.89
N GLN A 49 -4.38 -3.18 1.49
CA GLN A 49 -3.39 -2.89 2.54
C GLN A 49 -2.22 -2.06 1.98
N GLN A 50 -1.71 -2.42 0.81
CA GLN A 50 -0.61 -1.72 0.15
C GLN A 50 -0.93 -0.24 -0.14
N LYS A 51 -2.13 0.07 -0.65
CA LYS A 51 -2.56 1.46 -0.88
C LYS A 51 -2.70 2.24 0.43
N ILE A 52 -3.20 1.62 1.49
CA ILE A 52 -3.29 2.27 2.81
C ILE A 52 -1.88 2.54 3.36
N ASN A 53 -0.94 1.61 3.22
CA ASN A 53 0.46 1.79 3.62
C ASN A 53 1.11 2.95 2.85
N LEU A 54 0.95 2.99 1.52
CA LEU A 54 1.44 4.07 0.66
C LEU A 54 0.93 5.44 1.10
N ILE A 55 -0.37 5.55 1.42
CA ILE A 55 -0.94 6.80 1.90
C ILE A 55 -0.43 7.12 3.32
N HIS A 56 -0.29 6.10 4.17
CA HIS A 56 0.02 6.29 5.58
C HIS A 56 1.47 6.67 5.86
N PHE A 57 2.40 5.98 5.20
CA PHE A 57 3.84 6.08 5.45
C PHE A 57 4.55 7.05 4.52
N ASN A 58 3.86 7.61 3.52
CA ASN A 58 4.40 8.67 2.69
C ASN A 58 4.36 10.00 3.46
N PRO A 59 5.52 10.58 3.85
CA PRO A 59 5.56 11.82 4.60
C PRO A 59 5.08 13.02 3.76
N ASP A 60 5.23 12.94 2.44
CA ASP A 60 4.93 14.01 1.48
C ASP A 60 3.66 13.70 0.67
N PHE A 61 2.68 13.03 1.28
CA PHE A 61 1.40 12.73 0.63
C PHE A 61 0.63 14.02 0.33
N ASN A 62 0.86 14.57 -0.87
CA ASN A 62 0.32 15.86 -1.32
C ASN A 62 -0.10 15.78 -2.79
N TYR A 63 -1.39 15.48 -3.00
CA TYR A 63 -2.00 15.30 -4.31
C TYR A 63 -3.21 16.21 -4.48
N ASP A 64 -3.43 16.66 -5.70
CA ASP A 64 -4.57 17.49 -6.07
C ASP A 64 -5.75 16.65 -6.61
N ALA A 65 -5.49 15.41 -7.03
CA ALA A 65 -6.50 14.54 -7.60
C ALA A 65 -6.37 13.09 -7.14
N LEU A 66 -7.50 12.38 -7.12
CA LEU A 66 -7.58 10.94 -6.90
C LEU A 66 -8.19 10.24 -8.12
N ILE A 67 -7.68 9.06 -8.43
CA ILE A 67 -8.35 8.10 -9.32
C ILE A 67 -8.82 6.92 -8.48
N LEU A 68 -10.09 6.55 -8.61
CA LEU A 68 -10.70 5.39 -7.94
C LEU A 68 -11.31 4.47 -8.99
N GLY A 69 -11.38 3.18 -8.69
CA GLY A 69 -11.97 2.20 -9.60
C GLY A 69 -11.48 0.79 -9.33
N SER A 70 -12.00 -0.15 -10.12
CA SER A 70 -11.60 -1.55 -10.09
C SER A 70 -10.28 -1.80 -10.84
N SER A 71 -9.92 -3.07 -11.03
CA SER A 71 -8.73 -3.50 -11.81
C SER A 71 -8.66 -2.96 -13.23
N ARG A 72 -9.77 -2.48 -13.79
CA ARG A 72 -9.79 -1.82 -15.11
C ARG A 72 -9.10 -0.47 -15.13
N VAL A 73 -8.96 0.17 -13.96
CA VAL A 73 -8.46 1.54 -13.83
C VAL A 73 -7.10 1.60 -13.13
N THR A 74 -6.63 0.47 -12.58
CA THR A 74 -5.30 0.34 -11.94
C THR A 74 -4.14 0.61 -12.90
N ILE A 75 -4.32 0.35 -14.20
CA ILE A 75 -3.32 0.59 -15.25
C ILE A 75 -3.18 2.06 -15.66
N HIS A 76 -4.09 2.94 -15.23
CA HIS A 76 -4.03 4.34 -15.65
C HIS A 76 -2.94 5.11 -14.90
N ASN A 77 -2.11 5.80 -15.67
CA ASN A 77 -1.01 6.60 -15.17
C ASN A 77 -1.54 7.83 -14.40
N SER A 78 -0.89 8.15 -13.29
CA SER A 78 -1.02 9.35 -12.45
C SER A 78 -0.93 10.71 -13.20
N HIS A 79 -0.66 10.68 -14.51
CA HIS A 79 -0.60 11.84 -15.39
C HIS A 79 -1.82 12.00 -16.33
N LEU A 80 -2.94 11.32 -16.02
CA LEU A 80 -4.21 11.45 -16.77
C LEU A 80 -4.63 12.91 -16.99
N ILE A 81 -4.42 13.77 -16.00
CA ILE A 81 -4.64 15.21 -16.12
C ILE A 81 -3.28 15.91 -16.14
N LYS A 82 -2.96 16.54 -17.28
CA LYS A 82 -1.70 17.26 -17.48
C LYS A 82 -1.54 18.34 -16.38
N SER A 83 -0.38 18.38 -15.75
CA SER A 83 -0.02 19.34 -14.70
C SER A 83 -0.80 19.22 -13.38
N VAL A 84 -1.50 18.10 -13.12
CA VAL A 84 -2.16 17.83 -11.83
C VAL A 84 -1.49 16.63 -11.15
N LYS A 85 -1.06 16.81 -9.90
CA LYS A 85 -0.54 15.71 -9.07
C LYS A 85 -1.70 14.77 -8.74
N THR A 86 -1.76 13.63 -9.41
CA THR A 86 -2.83 12.65 -9.22
C THR A 86 -2.29 11.41 -8.53
N PHE A 87 -3.02 10.92 -7.52
CA PHE A 87 -2.73 9.64 -6.90
C PHE A 87 -3.71 8.58 -7.38
N ASN A 88 -3.19 7.45 -7.87
CA ASN A 88 -4.02 6.33 -8.28
C ASN A 88 -4.36 5.44 -7.06
N LEU A 89 -5.61 5.54 -6.60
CA LEU A 89 -6.22 4.76 -5.53
C LEU A 89 -7.18 3.69 -6.08
N ALA A 90 -7.12 3.36 -7.37
CA ALA A 90 -7.82 2.21 -7.91
C ALA A 90 -7.22 0.92 -7.32
N ILE A 91 -8.11 -0.03 -7.03
CA ILE A 91 -7.80 -1.29 -6.37
C ILE A 91 -8.56 -2.41 -7.07
N ASN A 92 -7.95 -3.56 -7.23
CA ASN A 92 -8.59 -4.73 -7.80
C ASN A 92 -9.88 -5.10 -7.03
N GLY A 93 -10.97 -5.23 -7.80
CA GLY A 93 -12.30 -5.52 -7.28
C GLY A 93 -12.90 -4.44 -6.38
N MET A 94 -12.37 -3.21 -6.35
CA MET A 94 -12.97 -2.12 -5.56
C MET A 94 -14.40 -1.85 -6.03
N GLN A 95 -15.32 -1.72 -5.08
CA GLN A 95 -16.72 -1.41 -5.35
C GLN A 95 -17.02 0.07 -5.08
N PRO A 96 -17.99 0.68 -5.79
CA PRO A 96 -18.35 2.09 -5.59
C PRO A 96 -18.74 2.45 -4.15
N TYR A 97 -19.35 1.52 -3.41
CA TYR A 97 -19.70 1.73 -2.01
C TYR A 97 -18.48 1.90 -1.08
N GLU A 98 -17.29 1.41 -1.48
CA GLU A 98 -16.05 1.59 -0.71
C GLU A 98 -15.45 3.00 -0.92
N PHE A 99 -15.77 3.68 -2.03
CA PHE A 99 -15.02 4.87 -2.48
C PHE A 99 -14.95 5.98 -1.43
N ASN A 100 -16.08 6.28 -0.80
CA ASN A 100 -16.17 7.37 0.16
C ASN A 100 -15.17 7.22 1.31
N ASP A 101 -15.07 6.03 1.88
CA ASP A 101 -14.22 5.82 3.06
C ASP A 101 -12.73 5.90 2.71
N TYR A 102 -12.36 5.45 1.51
CA TYR A 102 -11.01 5.59 0.96
C TYR A 102 -10.68 7.05 0.64
N ILE A 103 -11.61 7.81 0.07
CA ILE A 103 -11.46 9.26 -0.16
C ILE A 103 -11.24 9.99 1.17
N GLU A 104 -12.07 9.73 2.17
CA GLU A 104 -11.99 10.38 3.48
C GLU A 104 -10.68 10.03 4.21
N TYR A 105 -10.21 8.79 4.11
CA TYR A 105 -8.89 8.44 4.62
C TYR A 105 -7.77 9.18 3.90
N ALA A 106 -7.77 9.18 2.57
CA ALA A 106 -6.77 9.87 1.76
C ALA A 106 -6.78 11.38 2.02
N LYS A 107 -7.95 12.00 2.16
CA LYS A 107 -8.13 13.43 2.46
C LYS A 107 -7.55 13.80 3.81
N ARG A 108 -7.80 13.00 4.86
CA ARG A 108 -7.21 13.19 6.19
C ARG A 108 -5.68 13.18 6.14
N LYS A 109 -5.10 12.29 5.32
CA LYS A 109 -3.65 12.20 5.14
C LYS A 109 -3.07 13.30 4.25
N ASN A 110 -3.81 13.73 3.24
CA ASN A 110 -3.46 14.84 2.34
C ASN A 110 -3.54 16.21 3.01
N GLN A 111 -4.23 16.32 4.15
CA GLN A 111 -4.48 17.56 4.91
C GLN A 111 -5.17 18.68 4.09
N LYS A 112 -5.73 18.33 2.94
CA LYS A 112 -6.51 19.22 2.06
C LYS A 112 -7.50 18.38 1.23
N ASP A 113 -8.54 19.07 0.75
CA ASP A 113 -9.46 18.50 -0.22
C ASP A 113 -8.78 18.23 -1.57
N PHE A 114 -9.24 17.18 -2.24
CA PHE A 114 -8.87 16.92 -3.63
C PHE A 114 -9.69 17.82 -4.55
N LYS A 115 -9.02 18.46 -5.51
CA LYS A 115 -9.66 19.28 -6.54
C LYS A 115 -10.44 18.43 -7.53
N TYR A 116 -9.97 17.20 -7.77
CA TYR A 116 -10.59 16.27 -8.71
C TYR A 116 -10.68 14.86 -8.12
N ILE A 117 -11.81 14.22 -8.35
CA ILE A 117 -12.02 12.80 -8.06
C ILE A 117 -12.47 12.17 -9.37
N ILE A 118 -11.63 11.30 -9.93
CA ILE A 118 -11.88 10.57 -11.17
C ILE A 118 -12.40 9.18 -10.80
N LEU A 119 -13.62 8.87 -11.21
CA LEU A 119 -14.28 7.61 -10.90
C LEU A 119 -14.29 6.69 -12.11
N GLY A 120 -13.57 5.58 -11.98
CA GLY A 120 -13.63 4.44 -12.88
C GLY A 120 -14.79 3.54 -12.53
N LEU A 121 -15.93 3.74 -13.19
CA LEU A 121 -17.13 2.93 -12.97
C LEU A 121 -17.26 1.86 -14.05
N ASP A 122 -17.73 0.69 -13.64
CA ASP A 122 -18.00 -0.42 -14.56
C ASP A 122 -19.38 -1.03 -14.30
N PHE A 123 -19.98 -1.56 -15.37
CA PHE A 123 -21.32 -2.14 -15.29
C PHE A 123 -21.38 -3.41 -14.44
N SER A 124 -20.27 -4.11 -14.23
CA SER A 124 -20.24 -5.30 -13.36
C SER A 124 -20.36 -5.00 -11.87
N SER A 125 -20.14 -3.75 -11.47
CA SER A 125 -20.36 -3.28 -10.10
C SER A 125 -21.79 -2.78 -9.86
N LEU A 126 -22.59 -2.62 -10.91
CA LEU A 126 -23.99 -2.18 -10.81
C LEU A 126 -24.86 -3.33 -10.30
N GLY A 127 -25.63 -3.07 -9.24
CA GLY A 127 -26.58 -4.02 -8.66
C GLY A 127 -26.05 -4.80 -7.45
N ASN A 128 -24.76 -4.69 -7.13
CA ASN A 128 -24.24 -5.23 -5.88
C ASN A 128 -24.83 -4.45 -4.69
N SER A 129 -25.38 -5.16 -3.71
CA SER A 129 -25.81 -4.54 -2.47
C SER A 129 -24.61 -3.90 -1.77
N ALA A 130 -24.77 -2.65 -1.33
CA ALA A 130 -23.74 -1.96 -0.57
C ALA A 130 -23.37 -2.78 0.66
N GLN A 131 -22.07 -3.01 0.84
CA GLN A 131 -21.53 -3.65 2.04
C GLN A 131 -20.72 -2.63 2.82
N PRO A 132 -20.57 -2.80 4.14
CA PRO A 132 -19.64 -1.99 4.91
C PRO A 132 -18.23 -2.12 4.34
N SER A 133 -17.58 -0.98 4.10
CA SER A 133 -16.17 -0.96 3.71
C SER A 133 -15.31 -1.61 4.79
N LYS A 134 -14.29 -2.36 4.37
CA LYS A 134 -13.30 -2.96 5.29
C LYS A 134 -12.11 -2.05 5.52
N ILE A 135 -12.16 -0.77 5.11
CA ILE A 135 -11.00 0.13 5.21
C ILE A 135 -10.42 0.20 6.63
N ASP A 136 -11.28 0.20 7.65
CA ASP A 136 -10.88 0.31 9.04
C ASP A 136 -9.97 -0.84 9.48
N SER A 137 -10.16 -2.05 8.95
CA SER A 137 -9.26 -3.17 9.28
C SER A 137 -7.86 -2.92 8.74
N TYR A 138 -7.73 -2.35 7.54
CA TYR A 138 -6.43 -2.05 6.95
C TYR A 138 -5.75 -0.87 7.64
N ILE A 139 -6.52 0.16 8.02
CA ILE A 139 -6.02 1.29 8.83
C ILE A 139 -5.52 0.80 10.19
N LYS A 140 -6.30 -0.04 10.88
CA LYS A 140 -5.90 -0.63 12.17
C LYS A 140 -4.59 -1.39 12.04
N THR A 141 -4.44 -2.25 11.03
CA THR A 141 -3.21 -2.99 10.74
C THR A 141 -2.01 -2.05 10.58
N THR A 142 -2.17 -1.00 9.77
CA THR A 142 -1.11 -0.01 9.50
C THR A 142 -0.65 0.74 10.75
N ASN A 143 -1.59 1.02 11.65
CA ASN A 143 -1.34 1.73 12.90
C ASN A 143 -0.71 0.87 14.01
N ILE A 144 -0.58 -0.45 13.81
CA ILE A 144 0.07 -1.31 14.80
C ILE A 144 1.52 -0.83 15.02
N PRO A 145 1.97 -0.65 16.27
CA PRO A 145 3.35 -0.27 16.55
C PRO A 145 4.34 -1.21 15.88
N PHE A 146 5.37 -0.64 15.25
CA PHE A 146 6.40 -1.38 14.50
C PHE A 146 5.88 -2.21 13.31
N TYR A 147 4.64 -1.99 12.84
CA TYR A 147 4.07 -2.72 11.70
C TYR A 147 5.03 -2.76 10.50
N ARG A 148 5.52 -1.60 10.05
CA ARG A 148 6.44 -1.49 8.91
C ARG A 148 7.74 -2.29 9.06
N TYR A 149 8.18 -2.57 10.29
CA TYR A 149 9.38 -3.36 10.54
C TYR A 149 9.06 -4.84 10.71
N LYS A 150 7.89 -5.14 11.29
CA LYS A 150 7.37 -6.51 11.41
C LYS A 150 7.14 -7.12 10.02
N THR A 151 6.67 -6.33 9.06
CA THR A 151 6.48 -6.80 7.68
C THR A 151 7.79 -7.33 7.09
N LEU A 152 8.95 -6.76 7.43
CA LEU A 152 10.26 -7.20 6.91
C LEU A 152 10.68 -8.61 7.34
N LEU A 153 10.05 -9.18 8.36
CA LEU A 153 10.27 -10.54 8.83
C LEU A 153 9.00 -11.40 8.70
N SER A 154 7.94 -10.86 8.09
CA SER A 154 6.68 -11.58 7.91
C SER A 154 6.73 -12.47 6.68
N TYR A 155 6.03 -13.60 6.76
CA TYR A 155 5.80 -14.48 5.61
C TYR A 155 5.02 -13.78 4.48
N ASP A 156 4.29 -12.70 4.82
CA ASP A 156 3.54 -11.88 3.85
C ASP A 156 4.45 -11.23 2.78
N THR A 157 5.78 -11.26 2.96
CA THR A 157 6.77 -10.77 1.99
C THR A 157 7.09 -11.76 0.86
N LEU A 158 6.66 -13.02 0.99
CA LEU A 158 6.96 -14.09 0.03
C LEU A 158 5.84 -14.34 -0.99
N ASN A 159 4.76 -13.57 -0.95
CA ASN A 159 3.59 -13.71 -1.83
C ASN A 159 3.61 -12.68 -2.95
#